data_AF-A0A376TN33-F1
#
_entry.id   AF-A0A376TN33-F1
#
_cell.length_a   1.000
_cell.length_b   1.000
_cell.length_c   1.000
_cell.angle_alpha   90.00
_cell.angle_beta   90.00
_cell.angle_gamma   90.00
#
_symmetry.space_group_name_H-M   'P 1'
#
loop_
_entity.id
_entity.type
_entity.pdbx_description
1 polymer ?
#
loop_
_entity_poly.entity_id
_entity_poly.type
_entity_poly.pdbx_seq_one_letter_code
_entity_poly.pdbx_strand_id
1 'polypeptide(L)'
;MGKLEGFLGKKIEYLNPDRDFDFWLKEYNNFSSITTDKVVYSPLKLRPFELWVRPMLAAGHTVTSYVAIRADEEYREGYASKHKNLRIALPFRDNGIDKAAVGDILEASGVVGQNIINGGVALDVHSVSSNRN
;
A
#
# COMPACT_ATOMS: atom_id res chain seq x y z
N MET A 1 0.44 20.22 1.85
CA MET A 1 1.39 19.08 1.70
C MET A 1 1.20 18.15 2.87
N GLY A 2 1.21 16.83 2.64
CA GLY A 2 1.13 15.87 3.74
C GLY A 2 2.38 15.96 4.63
N LYS A 3 2.24 15.71 5.94
CA LYS A 3 3.36 15.73 6.89
C LYS A 3 4.53 14.83 6.43
N LEU A 4 4.22 13.71 5.79
CA LEU A 4 5.21 12.75 5.29
C LEU A 4 5.95 13.23 4.02
N GLU A 5 5.25 13.84 3.06
CA GLU A 5 5.91 14.40 1.85
C GLU A 5 6.89 15.52 2.21
N GLY A 6 6.52 16.34 3.20
CA GLY A 6 7.39 17.38 3.74
C GLY A 6 8.63 16.79 4.42
N PHE A 7 8.47 15.73 5.20
CA PHE A 7 9.58 15.03 5.84
C PHE A 7 10.52 14.36 4.81
N LEU A 8 9.97 13.67 3.81
CA LEU A 8 10.75 12.94 2.81
C LEU A 8 11.40 13.86 1.76
N GLY A 9 10.95 15.11 1.64
CA GLY A 9 11.34 16.00 0.55
C GLY A 9 10.97 15.46 -0.84
N LYS A 10 10.02 14.52 -0.91
CA LYS A 10 9.58 13.82 -2.12
C LYS A 10 8.07 13.81 -2.19
N LYS A 11 7.54 14.11 -3.38
CA LYS A 11 6.12 14.01 -3.67
C LYS A 11 5.69 12.54 -3.62
N ILE A 12 4.54 12.26 -3.02
CA ILE A 12 3.90 10.94 -3.06
C ILE A 12 3.01 10.88 -4.30
N GLU A 13 3.17 9.81 -5.09
CA GLU A 13 2.29 9.52 -6.21
C GLU A 13 1.08 8.73 -5.71
N TYR A 14 -0.12 9.28 -5.93
CA TYR A 14 -1.38 8.68 -5.48
C TYR A 14 -2.03 7.92 -6.64
N LEU A 15 -2.11 6.60 -6.50
CA LEU A 15 -2.75 5.74 -7.50
C LEU A 15 -4.24 5.60 -7.18
N ASN A 16 -5.09 6.20 -8.00
CA ASN A 16 -6.54 6.14 -7.83
C ASN A 16 -7.15 5.12 -8.79
N PRO A 17 -8.20 4.40 -8.37
CA PRO A 17 -8.98 3.58 -9.28
C PRO A 17 -9.72 4.43 -10.31
N ASP A 18 -10.03 3.81 -11.44
CA ASP A 18 -10.80 4.40 -12.53
C ASP A 18 -12.27 4.65 -12.17
N ARG A 19 -12.78 3.95 -11.14
CA ARG A 19 -14.13 4.08 -10.58
C ARG A 19 -14.10 3.99 -9.07
N ASP A 20 -15.11 4.55 -8.42
CA ASP A 20 -15.25 4.58 -6.96
C ASP A 20 -15.69 3.22 -6.37
N PHE A 21 -15.65 3.14 -5.04
CA PHE A 21 -16.05 1.94 -4.31
C PHE A 21 -17.50 1.54 -4.59
N ASP A 22 -18.42 2.51 -4.64
CA ASP A 22 -19.85 2.26 -4.85
C ASP A 22 -20.15 1.67 -6.23
N PHE A 23 -19.43 2.12 -7.27
CA PHE A 23 -19.51 1.53 -8.60
C PHE A 23 -19.11 0.05 -8.57
N TRP A 24 -17.94 -0.26 -8.00
CA TRP A 24 -17.45 -1.64 -7.94
C TRP A 24 -18.33 -2.52 -7.03
N LEU A 25 -18.87 -1.97 -5.95
CA LEU A 25 -19.80 -2.66 -5.07
C LEU A 25 -21.07 -3.12 -5.81
N LYS A 26 -21.61 -2.27 -6.69
CA LYS A 26 -22.76 -2.60 -7.54
C LYS A 26 -22.40 -3.64 -8.60
N GLU A 27 -21.24 -3.49 -9.23
CA GLU A 27 -20.76 -4.42 -10.27
C GLU A 27 -20.56 -5.85 -9.73
N TYR A 28 -20.08 -5.98 -8.48
CA TYR A 28 -19.93 -7.28 -7.81
C TYR A 28 -21.23 -7.79 -7.14
N ASN A 29 -22.39 -7.25 -7.54
CA ASN A 29 -23.73 -7.72 -7.19
C ASN A 29 -23.93 -8.02 -5.69
N ASN A 30 -23.66 -7.02 -4.83
CA ASN A 30 -23.86 -7.09 -3.38
C ASN A 30 -23.23 -8.34 -2.71
N PHE A 31 -22.02 -8.74 -3.13
CA PHE A 31 -21.22 -9.81 -2.52
C PHE A 31 -21.90 -11.19 -2.41
N SER A 32 -22.97 -11.47 -3.16
CA SER A 32 -23.82 -12.63 -2.87
C SER A 32 -23.25 -14.00 -3.29
N SER A 33 -22.03 -14.12 -3.85
CA SER A 33 -21.46 -15.45 -4.16
C SER A 33 -19.95 -15.55 -4.43
N ILE A 34 -19.17 -14.47 -4.42
CA ILE A 34 -17.70 -14.55 -4.59
C ILE A 34 -17.02 -14.67 -3.23
N THR A 35 -16.59 -15.88 -2.90
CA THR A 35 -16.05 -16.30 -1.60
C THR A 35 -14.61 -15.84 -1.33
N THR A 36 -14.12 -14.79 -2.00
CA THR A 36 -12.77 -14.28 -1.73
C THR A 36 -12.67 -12.77 -1.90
N ASP A 37 -12.50 -12.06 -0.79
CA ASP A 37 -12.29 -10.61 -0.69
C ASP A 37 -11.25 -10.08 -1.69
N LYS A 38 -10.25 -10.90 -2.02
CA LYS A 38 -9.15 -10.57 -2.95
C LYS A 38 -9.63 -10.17 -4.35
N VAL A 39 -10.71 -10.75 -4.86
CA VAL A 39 -11.22 -10.44 -6.20
C VAL A 39 -11.92 -9.08 -6.21
N VAL A 40 -12.68 -8.78 -5.15
CA VAL A 40 -13.51 -7.57 -5.09
C VAL A 40 -12.67 -6.29 -4.91
N TYR A 41 -11.56 -6.35 -4.18
CA TYR A 41 -10.67 -5.19 -4.01
C TYR A 41 -9.59 -5.06 -5.09
N SER A 42 -9.49 -6.03 -6.00
CA SER A 42 -8.49 -6.00 -7.09
C SER A 42 -8.60 -4.74 -7.97
N PRO A 43 -9.79 -4.29 -8.41
CA PRO A 43 -9.93 -3.06 -9.19
C PRO A 43 -9.53 -1.79 -8.41
N LEU A 44 -9.63 -1.83 -7.09
CA LEU A 44 -9.36 -0.69 -6.21
C LEU A 44 -7.88 -0.56 -5.83
N LYS A 45 -7.10 -1.64 -5.92
CA LYS A 45 -5.72 -1.70 -5.41
C LYS A 45 -4.71 -2.27 -6.41
N LEU A 46 -4.96 -3.47 -6.94
CA LEU A 46 -4.03 -4.14 -7.85
C LEU A 46 -4.03 -3.50 -9.23
N ARG A 47 -5.22 -3.26 -9.80
CA ARG A 47 -5.36 -2.66 -11.13
C ARG A 47 -4.70 -1.28 -11.24
N PRO A 48 -4.87 -0.33 -10.30
CA PRO A 48 -4.19 0.97 -10.38
C PRO A 48 -2.66 0.85 -10.38
N PHE A 49 -2.11 -0.05 -9.55
CA PHE A 49 -0.67 -0.33 -9.52
C PHE A 49 -0.18 -0.92 -10.86
N GLU A 50 -0.89 -1.90 -11.40
CA GLU A 50 -0.56 -2.51 -12.69
C GLU A 50 -0.61 -1.50 -13.84
N LEU A 51 -1.63 -0.64 -13.88
CA LEU A 51 -1.76 0.43 -14.87
C LEU A 51 -0.60 1.43 -14.79
N TRP A 52 -0.20 1.79 -13.57
CA TRP A 52 0.89 2.73 -13.34
C TRP A 52 2.25 2.16 -13.75
N VAL A 53 2.52 0.88 -13.47
CA VAL A 53 3.81 0.25 -13.78
C VAL A 53 3.95 -0.15 -15.24
N ARG A 54 2.83 -0.47 -15.91
CA ARG A 54 2.80 -0.96 -17.30
C ARG A 54 3.59 -0.09 -18.30
N PRO A 55 3.45 1.25 -18.38
CA PRO A 55 4.21 2.04 -19.35
C PRO A 55 5.73 1.95 -19.13
N MET A 56 6.19 1.88 -17.87
CA MET A 56 7.60 1.71 -17.56
C MET A 56 8.12 0.35 -18.03
N LEU A 57 7.34 -0.71 -17.80
CA LEU A 57 7.67 -2.06 -18.25
C LEU A 57 7.66 -2.16 -19.78
N ALA A 58 6.72 -1.51 -20.45
CA ALA A 58 6.63 -1.46 -21.91
C ALA A 58 7.82 -0.72 -22.54
N ALA A 59 8.34 0.30 -21.86
CA ALA A 59 9.59 0.99 -22.24
C ALA A 59 10.86 0.16 -21.94
N GLY A 60 10.72 -1.05 -21.39
CA GLY A 60 11.83 -1.96 -21.10
C GLY A 60 12.53 -1.71 -19.76
N HIS A 61 12.03 -0.80 -18.91
CA HIS A 61 12.63 -0.53 -17.61
C HIS A 61 12.48 -1.72 -16.66
N THR A 62 13.46 -1.85 -15.75
CA THR A 62 13.34 -2.72 -14.57
C THR A 62 12.76 -1.91 -13.42
N VAL A 63 11.66 -2.38 -12.85
CA VAL A 63 10.98 -1.76 -11.71
C VAL A 63 11.14 -2.67 -10.50
N THR A 64 11.66 -2.14 -9.40
CA THR A 64 11.69 -2.81 -8.11
C THR A 64 10.70 -2.15 -7.17
N SER A 65 9.71 -2.91 -6.69
CA SER A 65 8.77 -2.49 -5.67
C SER A 65 9.23 -2.97 -4.30
N TYR A 66 9.53 -2.03 -3.41
CA TYR A 66 9.92 -2.31 -2.04
C TYR A 66 8.68 -2.35 -1.16
N VAL A 67 8.46 -3.47 -0.47
CA VAL A 67 7.30 -3.67 0.39
C VAL A 67 7.76 -4.02 1.79
N ALA A 68 7.22 -3.30 2.77
CA ALA A 68 7.53 -3.44 4.19
C ALA A 68 6.78 -4.61 4.86
N ILE A 69 6.83 -5.81 4.28
CA ILE A 69 6.41 -7.03 4.99
C ILE A 69 7.52 -7.38 5.98
N ARG A 70 7.17 -7.55 7.25
CA ARG A 70 8.13 -7.79 8.33
C ARG A 70 8.50 -9.26 8.45
N ALA A 71 9.57 -9.55 9.18
CA ALA A 71 10.02 -10.91 9.44
C ALA A 71 9.02 -11.73 10.29
N ASP A 72 8.29 -11.08 11.20
CA ASP A 72 7.24 -11.69 12.04
C ASP A 72 5.91 -11.91 11.32
N GLU A 73 5.85 -11.68 10.00
CA GLU A 73 4.65 -11.81 9.16
C GLU A 73 4.78 -12.93 8.12
N GLU A 74 5.25 -14.13 8.52
CA GLU A 74 5.58 -15.25 7.60
C GLU A 74 4.45 -15.66 6.64
N TYR A 75 3.19 -15.53 7.08
CA TYR A 75 2.01 -15.85 6.29
C TYR A 75 1.69 -14.82 5.19
N ARG A 76 2.38 -13.67 5.18
CA ARG A 76 2.17 -12.60 4.21
C ARG A 76 3.13 -12.75 3.03
N GLU A 77 2.56 -12.65 1.84
CA GLU A 77 3.30 -12.69 0.58
C GLU A 77 3.25 -11.34 -0.13
N GLY A 78 4.33 -11.03 -0.85
CA GLY A 78 4.38 -9.90 -1.77
C GLY A 78 3.55 -10.16 -3.04
N TYR A 79 3.37 -9.12 -3.85
CA TYR A 79 2.69 -9.24 -5.14
C TYR A 79 3.44 -10.22 -6.08
N ALA A 80 2.76 -11.26 -6.55
CA ALA A 80 3.33 -12.23 -7.48
C ALA A 80 3.25 -11.70 -8.93
N SER A 81 4.27 -10.95 -9.36
CA SER A 81 4.39 -10.49 -10.75
C SER A 81 4.78 -11.64 -11.69
N LYS A 82 4.13 -11.71 -12.86
CA LYS A 82 4.57 -12.58 -13.98
C LYS A 82 5.57 -11.89 -14.92
N HIS A 83 5.80 -10.59 -14.76
CA HIS A 83 6.67 -9.81 -15.66
C HIS A 83 8.12 -9.83 -15.17
N LYS A 84 9.06 -10.30 -16.01
CA LYS A 84 10.50 -10.47 -15.68
C LYS A 84 11.20 -9.20 -15.17
N ASN A 85 10.74 -8.03 -15.61
CA ASN A 85 11.32 -6.74 -15.23
C ASN A 85 10.62 -6.09 -14.02
N LEU A 86 9.60 -6.72 -13.44
CA LEU A 86 8.96 -6.24 -12.21
C LEU A 86 9.36 -7.15 -11.05
N ARG A 87 10.17 -6.60 -10.14
CA ARG A 87 10.73 -7.30 -8.99
C ARG A 87 10.09 -6.79 -7.71
N ILE A 88 9.80 -7.68 -6.78
CA ILE A 88 9.35 -7.31 -5.43
C ILE A 88 10.50 -7.59 -4.46
N ALA A 89 10.84 -6.61 -3.63
CA ALA A 89 11.86 -6.72 -2.59
C ALA A 89 11.20 -6.57 -1.21
N LEU A 90 11.55 -7.45 -0.28
CA LEU A 90 10.97 -7.53 1.06
C LEU A 90 12.05 -7.29 2.13
N PRO A 91 12.67 -6.09 2.17
CA PRO A 91 13.88 -5.86 2.96
C PRO A 91 13.70 -6.16 4.45
N PHE A 92 12.54 -5.86 5.04
CA PHE A 92 12.33 -6.13 6.46
C PHE A 92 12.29 -7.64 6.75
N ARG A 93 11.59 -8.41 5.91
CA ARG A 93 11.60 -9.87 6.00
C ARG A 93 12.99 -10.45 5.75
N ASP A 94 13.64 -10.03 4.68
CA ASP A 94 14.95 -10.55 4.25
C ASP A 94 16.08 -10.21 5.24
N ASN A 95 15.91 -9.16 6.04
CA ASN A 95 16.85 -8.74 7.08
C ASN A 95 16.42 -9.11 8.51
N GLY A 96 15.36 -9.91 8.70
CA GLY A 96 14.93 -10.35 10.03
C GLY A 96 14.37 -9.23 10.91
N ILE A 97 13.88 -8.14 10.31
CA ILE A 97 13.32 -6.98 11.01
C ILE A 97 11.86 -7.26 11.36
N ASP A 98 11.59 -7.37 12.66
CA ASP A 98 10.26 -7.54 13.22
C ASP A 98 9.59 -6.20 13.57
N LYS A 99 8.39 -6.26 14.18
CA LYS A 99 7.66 -5.06 14.62
C LYS A 99 8.46 -4.17 15.59
N ALA A 100 9.20 -4.76 16.53
CA ALA A 100 9.95 -3.99 17.53
C ALA A 100 11.10 -3.24 16.84
N ALA A 101 11.86 -3.95 16.00
CA ALA A 101 12.94 -3.36 15.22
C ALA A 101 12.46 -2.26 14.26
N VAL A 102 11.25 -2.37 13.68
CA VAL A 102 10.65 -1.25 12.92
C VAL A 102 10.42 -0.03 13.82
N GLY A 103 9.96 -0.25 15.06
CA GLY A 103 9.82 0.82 16.05
C GLY A 103 11.14 1.55 16.30
N ASP A 104 12.21 0.80 16.55
CA ASP A 104 13.55 1.35 16.78
C ASP A 104 14.07 2.16 15.57
N ILE A 105 13.83 1.66 14.34
CA ILE A 105 14.18 2.37 13.10
C ILE A 105 13.42 3.70 12.99
N LEU A 106 12.12 3.70 13.31
CA LEU A 106 11.30 4.91 13.26
C LEU A 106 11.73 5.95 14.30
N GLU A 107 12.11 5.49 15.50
CA GLU A 107 12.66 6.33 16.56
C GLU A 107 14.01 6.92 16.18
N ALA A 108 14.95 6.09 15.75
CA ALA A 108 16.28 6.52 15.31
C ALA A 108 16.24 7.47 14.10
N SER A 109 15.23 7.35 13.24
CA SER A 109 15.06 8.22 12.06
C SER A 109 14.34 9.54 12.35
N GLY A 110 13.85 9.76 13.57
CA GLY A 110 13.09 10.96 13.92
C GLY A 110 11.72 11.05 13.22
N VAL A 111 11.20 9.93 12.71
CA VAL A 111 9.90 9.83 12.01
C VAL A 111 8.73 9.70 13.00
N VAL A 112 9.01 9.60 14.30
CA VAL A 112 7.99 9.33 15.33
C VAL A 112 6.98 10.47 15.45
N GLY A 113 5.73 10.17 15.08
CA GLY A 113 4.57 10.80 15.68
C GLY A 113 4.10 9.96 16.87
N GLN A 114 3.70 10.61 17.97
CA GLN A 114 3.32 10.03 19.29
C GLN A 114 2.32 8.85 19.27
N ASN A 115 1.72 8.49 18.13
CA ASN A 115 0.60 7.53 18.01
C ASN A 115 0.91 6.24 17.22
N ILE A 116 2.13 6.05 16.70
CA ILE A 116 2.43 4.89 15.79
C ILE A 116 2.79 3.61 16.57
N ILE A 117 3.30 3.74 17.80
CA ILE A 117 3.93 2.62 18.53
C ILE A 117 2.97 1.82 19.43
N ASN A 118 1.81 2.37 19.80
CA ASN A 118 0.87 1.72 20.72
C ASN A 118 -0.43 1.28 20.03
N GLY A 119 -0.34 0.23 19.21
CA GLY A 119 -1.36 -0.83 19.11
C GLY A 119 -2.85 -0.47 19.08
N GLY A 120 -3.29 0.57 18.37
CA GLY A 120 -4.72 0.89 18.37
C GLY A 120 -5.20 1.99 17.46
N VAL A 121 -4.67 2.15 16.24
CA VAL A 121 -5.37 2.90 15.19
C VAL A 121 -4.98 2.30 13.83
N ALA A 122 -5.90 1.59 13.18
CA ALA A 122 -5.86 1.44 11.74
C ALA A 122 -5.83 2.87 11.16
N LEU A 123 -4.79 3.21 10.40
CA LEU A 123 -4.76 4.43 9.59
C LEU A 123 -5.84 4.31 8.51
N ASP A 124 -7.10 4.47 8.90
CA ASP A 124 -8.16 4.89 8.02
C ASP A 124 -8.06 6.40 7.91
N VAL A 125 -7.37 6.86 6.86
CA VAL A 125 -7.38 8.27 6.47
C VAL A 125 -8.74 8.52 5.80
N HIS A 126 -9.78 8.70 6.61
CA HIS A 126 -11.04 9.28 6.16
C HIS A 126 -11.00 10.78 6.46
N SER A 127 -10.72 11.59 5.43
CA SER A 127 -11.01 13.02 5.49
C SER A 127 -12.48 13.24 5.14
N VAL A 128 -13.31 13.63 6.11
CA VAL A 128 -14.59 14.31 5.87
C VAL A 128 -14.45 15.73 6.37
N SER A 129 -14.50 16.69 5.44
CA SER A 129 -14.72 18.11 5.75
C SER A 129 -16.17 18.43 5.38
N SER A 130 -17.00 18.76 6.37
CA SER A 130 -18.29 19.41 6.17
C SER A 130 -18.16 20.84 6.68
N ASN A 131 -18.22 21.80 5.76
CA ASN A 131 -18.42 23.20 6.07
C ASN A 131 -19.79 23.58 5.51
N ARG A 132 -20.76 23.85 6.39
CA ARG A 132 -21.88 24.75 6.10
C ARG A 132 -22.08 25.65 7.32
N ASN A 133 -22.18 26.94 6.99
CA ASN A 133 -22.21 28.13 7.83
C ASN A 133 -23.07 28.06 9.09
#